data_AF-A0A6P0YCK3-F1
#
_entry.id   AF-A0A6P0YCK3-F1
#
_cell.length_a   1.000
_cell.length_b   1.000
_cell.length_c   1.000
_cell.angle_alpha   90.00
_cell.angle_beta   90.00
_cell.angle_gamma   90.00
#
_symmetry.space_group_name_H-M   'P 1'
#
loop_
_entity.id
_entity.type
_entity.pdbx_description
1 polymer ?
#
loop_
_entity_poly.entity_id
_entity_poly.type
_entity_poly.pdbx_seq_one_letter_code
_entity_poly.pdbx_strand_id
1 'polypeptide(L)'
;MHIEDFKDSADLKFGLEGIASDYILTEEIHEVLIAASYLDGPIEKKFDILSAQAFLRFQRDYKADLGEEQEFEYLSVETASKLIELRAEAVESFKDAVIPGNDPAGKIYQYMKKKNYRFFTGPQEYNIVYLEGINEDFSENPDRPNYFNDLRVVLEVQGGIPVVVGKWEATTEPGYHYTDYPMNRKGAARIAFDQYRAWQVDIHGTSEPHEALVQIGGEVTVHRDFDKNMIRTGDRLDTGYFGINQHYGYDHPRNDIYTASAGCLVGRTRRGHREFMSIIKQDRRYRNNRNYVFYSTVIAGDDWKQTT
;
A
#
# COMPACT_ATOMS: atom_id res chain seq x y z
N MET A 1 14.14 -2.18 27.82
CA MET A 1 14.14 -3.62 28.09
C MET A 1 13.81 -4.33 26.81
N HIS A 2 14.31 -5.54 26.65
CA HIS A 2 13.99 -6.42 25.54
C HIS A 2 12.87 -7.39 25.94
N ILE A 3 12.10 -7.90 24.98
CA ILE A 3 11.09 -8.95 25.25
C ILE A 3 11.76 -10.17 25.88
N GLU A 4 13.00 -10.47 25.51
CA GLU A 4 13.81 -11.57 26.05
C GLU A 4 14.07 -11.44 27.55
N ASP A 5 14.13 -10.23 28.11
CA ASP A 5 14.37 -10.00 29.54
C ASP A 5 13.24 -10.58 30.43
N PHE A 6 12.02 -10.72 29.87
CA PHE A 6 10.87 -11.29 30.57
C PHE A 6 10.94 -12.82 30.68
N LYS A 7 11.71 -13.51 29.81
CA LYS A 7 11.86 -14.98 29.89
C LYS A 7 12.58 -15.43 31.13
N ASP A 8 13.56 -14.64 31.58
CA ASP A 8 14.45 -15.00 32.67
C ASP A 8 13.96 -14.51 34.04
N SER A 9 12.81 -13.83 34.07
CA SER A 9 12.27 -13.18 35.28
C SER A 9 10.76 -13.39 35.42
N ALA A 10 10.35 -14.48 36.08
CA ALA A 10 8.92 -14.84 36.26
C ALA A 10 8.07 -13.76 36.95
N ASP A 11 8.68 -12.92 37.80
CA ASP A 11 8.00 -11.84 38.52
C ASP A 11 7.93 -10.52 37.71
N LEU A 12 8.64 -10.43 36.58
CA LEU A 12 8.68 -9.22 35.76
C LEU A 12 7.43 -9.13 34.89
N LYS A 13 6.66 -8.06 35.08
CA LYS A 13 5.40 -7.86 34.37
C LYS A 13 5.14 -6.39 34.09
N PHE A 14 4.86 -6.07 32.82
CA PHE A 14 4.59 -4.70 32.39
C PHE A 14 3.15 -4.60 31.91
N GLY A 15 2.39 -3.64 32.45
CA GLY A 15 1.11 -3.23 31.85
C GLY A 15 1.35 -2.36 30.61
N LEU A 16 0.27 -2.00 29.91
CA LEU A 16 0.34 -1.19 28.67
C LEU A 16 1.13 0.12 28.83
N GLU A 17 1.00 0.83 29.95
CA GLU A 17 1.77 2.05 30.20
C GLU A 17 3.27 1.76 30.37
N GLY A 18 3.62 0.65 31.01
CA GLY A 18 4.99 0.21 31.16
C GLY A 18 5.62 -0.10 29.80
N ILE A 19 4.90 -0.82 28.95
CA ILE A 19 5.30 -1.08 27.55
C ILE A 19 5.47 0.25 26.80
N ALA A 20 4.48 1.14 26.88
CA ALA A 20 4.48 2.43 26.18
C ALA A 20 5.62 3.37 26.64
N SER A 21 6.13 3.19 27.86
CA SER A 21 7.24 3.98 28.41
C SER A 21 8.62 3.49 27.94
N ASP A 22 8.70 2.30 27.32
CA ASP A 22 9.94 1.69 26.84
C ASP A 22 9.90 1.53 25.31
N TYR A 23 10.63 2.39 24.61
CA TYR A 23 10.57 2.44 23.15
C TYR A 23 11.17 1.18 22.49
N ILE A 24 12.14 0.52 23.14
CA ILE A 24 12.76 -0.71 22.63
C ILE A 24 11.72 -1.84 22.72
N LEU A 25 11.10 -1.97 23.89
CA LEU A 25 10.07 -2.98 24.11
C LEU A 25 8.86 -2.78 23.18
N THR A 26 8.44 -1.52 22.99
CA THR A 26 7.38 -1.15 22.04
C THR A 26 7.73 -1.58 20.61
N GLU A 27 8.94 -1.26 20.15
CA GLU A 27 9.42 -1.59 18.82
C GLU A 27 9.44 -3.11 18.57
N GLU A 28 9.97 -3.90 19.51
CA GLU A 28 10.02 -5.36 19.38
C GLU A 28 8.62 -6.00 19.40
N ILE A 29 7.68 -5.49 20.20
CA ILE A 29 6.30 -6.00 20.19
C ILE A 29 5.62 -5.66 18.87
N HIS A 30 5.81 -4.43 18.36
CA HIS A 30 5.29 -4.05 17.06
C HIS A 30 5.85 -4.90 15.93
N GLU A 31 7.15 -5.21 15.93
CA GLU A 31 7.74 -6.13 14.94
C GLU A 31 6.98 -7.45 14.86
N VAL A 32 6.75 -8.09 16.00
CA VAL A 32 6.06 -9.39 16.07
C VAL A 32 4.59 -9.25 15.68
N LEU A 33 3.88 -8.24 16.20
CA LEU A 33 2.46 -8.04 15.89
C LEU A 33 2.25 -7.68 14.42
N ILE A 34 3.17 -6.94 13.79
CA ILE A 34 3.12 -6.66 12.36
C ILE A 34 3.37 -7.94 11.56
N ALA A 35 4.41 -8.70 11.91
CA ALA A 35 4.73 -9.96 11.24
C ALA A 35 3.57 -10.98 11.32
N ALA A 36 2.89 -11.03 12.46
CA ALA A 36 1.73 -11.89 12.68
C ALA A 36 0.38 -11.27 12.21
N SER A 37 0.41 -10.15 11.49
CA SER A 37 -0.80 -9.47 10.95
C SER A 37 -1.81 -9.00 12.02
N TYR A 38 -1.35 -8.71 13.23
CA TYR A 38 -2.13 -8.07 14.30
C TYR A 38 -2.13 -6.55 14.20
N LEU A 39 -1.05 -5.96 13.70
CA LEU A 39 -0.87 -4.52 13.58
C LEU A 39 -0.48 -4.14 12.13
N ASP A 40 -1.11 -3.10 11.59
CA ASP A 40 -0.79 -2.55 10.27
C ASP A 40 0.10 -1.31 10.41
N GLY A 41 1.03 -1.09 9.47
CA GLY A 41 1.81 0.15 9.37
C GLY A 41 3.32 -0.04 9.54
N PRO A 42 4.12 1.04 9.43
CA PRO A 42 5.53 1.02 9.82
C PRO A 42 5.66 0.79 11.33
N ILE A 43 6.84 0.35 11.79
CA ILE A 43 7.09 0.22 13.22
C ILE A 43 7.08 1.62 13.83
N GLU A 44 6.07 1.89 14.65
CA GLU A 44 5.96 3.13 15.42
C GLU A 44 6.71 3.00 16.74
N LYS A 45 7.32 4.08 17.22
CA LYS A 45 8.01 4.11 18.53
C LYS A 45 7.07 4.39 19.71
N LYS A 46 5.76 4.36 19.47
CA LYS A 46 4.73 4.68 20.44
C LYS A 46 3.70 3.55 20.50
N PHE A 47 3.49 3.00 21.69
CA PHE A 47 2.45 2.01 21.93
C PHE A 47 1.10 2.72 22.13
N ASP A 48 0.34 2.87 21.05
CA ASP A 48 -0.93 3.61 21.06
C ASP A 48 -2.16 2.70 21.22
N ILE A 49 -3.36 3.25 21.00
CA ILE A 49 -4.60 2.49 21.16
C ILE A 49 -4.72 1.33 20.16
N LEU A 50 -4.15 1.47 18.96
CA LEU A 50 -4.14 0.42 17.95
C LEU A 50 -3.15 -0.67 18.32
N SER A 51 -1.96 -0.29 18.82
CA SER A 51 -1.00 -1.23 19.41
C SER A 51 -1.61 -2.05 20.54
N ALA A 52 -2.30 -1.37 21.47
CA ALA A 52 -2.98 -2.02 22.58
C ALA A 52 -4.07 -3.00 22.13
N GLN A 53 -4.89 -2.60 21.14
CA GLN A 53 -5.92 -3.48 20.58
C GLN A 53 -5.33 -4.69 19.85
N ALA A 54 -4.25 -4.49 19.07
CA ALA A 54 -3.52 -5.56 18.39
C ALA A 54 -2.93 -6.55 19.39
N PHE A 55 -2.28 -6.05 20.44
CA PHE A 55 -1.70 -6.85 21.52
C PHE A 55 -2.74 -7.65 22.29
N LEU A 56 -3.87 -7.02 22.66
CA LEU A 56 -5.01 -7.69 23.29
C LEU A 56 -5.61 -8.79 22.41
N ARG A 57 -5.75 -8.53 21.11
CA ARG A 57 -6.24 -9.53 20.16
C ARG A 57 -5.29 -10.71 20.07
N PHE A 58 -3.99 -10.43 19.99
CA PHE A 58 -2.94 -11.45 20.06
C PHE A 58 -3.08 -12.33 21.32
N GLN A 59 -3.18 -11.73 22.51
CA GLN A 59 -3.34 -12.49 23.75
C GLN A 59 -4.62 -13.35 23.76
N ARG A 60 -5.71 -12.86 23.15
CA ARG A 60 -6.97 -13.62 23.05
C ARG A 60 -6.85 -14.80 22.11
N ASP A 61 -6.23 -14.62 20.96
CA ASP A 61 -6.09 -15.65 19.94
C ASP A 61 -5.17 -16.79 20.43
N TYR A 62 -4.19 -16.47 21.28
CA TYR A 62 -3.27 -17.44 21.89
C TYR A 62 -3.61 -17.82 23.34
N LYS A 63 -4.81 -17.52 23.82
CA LYS A 63 -5.21 -17.77 25.23
C LYS A 63 -4.92 -19.22 25.70
N ALA A 64 -5.11 -20.21 24.82
CA ALA A 64 -4.85 -21.61 25.15
C ALA A 64 -3.37 -21.90 25.41
N ASP A 65 -2.46 -21.20 24.72
CA ASP A 65 -1.01 -21.35 24.87
C ASP A 65 -0.47 -20.54 26.06
N LEU A 66 -1.14 -19.43 26.39
CA LEU A 66 -0.75 -18.53 27.48
C LEU A 66 -1.18 -19.03 28.87
N GLY A 67 -2.04 -20.03 28.94
CA GLY A 67 -2.50 -20.62 30.20
C GLY A 67 -3.71 -19.92 30.84
N GLU A 68 -4.34 -20.60 31.80
CA GLU A 68 -5.59 -20.14 32.43
C GLU A 68 -5.41 -18.92 33.35
N GLU A 69 -4.21 -18.73 33.88
CA GLU A 69 -3.85 -17.62 34.78
C GLU A 69 -3.38 -16.36 34.02
N GLN A 70 -3.41 -16.37 32.68
CA GLN A 70 -2.99 -15.22 31.88
C GLN A 70 -3.84 -13.97 32.18
N GLU A 71 -3.16 -12.89 32.52
CA GLU A 71 -3.75 -11.55 32.63
C GLU A 71 -3.62 -10.78 31.32
N PHE A 72 -4.75 -10.40 30.74
CA PHE A 72 -4.79 -9.56 29.54
C PHE A 72 -4.26 -8.15 29.84
N GLU A 73 -3.72 -7.47 28.82
CA GLU A 73 -3.14 -6.11 28.90
C GLU A 73 -1.80 -6.02 29.61
N TYR A 74 -1.22 -7.16 29.98
CA TYR A 74 0.12 -7.24 30.56
C TYR A 74 1.03 -8.11 29.71
N LEU A 75 2.28 -7.68 29.55
CA LEU A 75 3.38 -8.53 29.10
C LEU A 75 3.90 -9.33 30.30
N SER A 76 3.47 -10.60 30.37
CA SER A 76 3.99 -11.61 31.29
C SER A 76 5.07 -12.48 30.61
N VAL A 77 5.68 -13.39 31.36
CA VAL A 77 6.65 -14.37 30.83
C VAL A 77 6.03 -15.26 29.74
N GLU A 78 4.77 -15.65 29.87
CA GLU A 78 4.05 -16.47 28.88
C GLU A 78 3.79 -15.68 27.59
N THR A 79 3.28 -14.44 27.74
CA THR A 79 3.03 -13.55 26.59
C THR A 79 4.34 -13.22 25.87
N ALA A 80 5.41 -12.90 26.61
CA ALA A 80 6.74 -12.65 26.05
C ALA A 80 7.29 -13.89 25.34
N SER A 81 7.14 -15.07 25.95
CA SER A 81 7.59 -16.33 25.36
C SER A 81 6.90 -16.61 24.03
N LYS A 82 5.58 -16.40 23.96
CA LYS A 82 4.83 -16.61 22.72
C LYS A 82 5.17 -15.59 21.64
N LEU A 83 5.40 -14.32 22.01
CA LEU A 83 5.91 -13.31 21.08
C LEU A 83 7.27 -13.70 20.50
N ILE A 84 8.20 -14.21 21.33
CA ILE A 84 9.53 -14.66 20.88
C ILE A 84 9.44 -15.89 19.98
N GLU A 85 8.55 -16.84 20.30
CA GLU A 85 8.28 -18.00 19.45
C GLU A 85 7.80 -17.55 18.07
N LEU A 86 6.79 -16.67 18.01
CA LEU A 86 6.32 -16.13 16.75
C LEU A 86 7.37 -15.29 16.02
N ARG A 87 8.23 -14.57 16.75
CA ARG A 87 9.38 -13.88 16.16
C ARG A 87 10.30 -14.87 15.48
N ALA A 88 10.61 -15.99 16.13
CA ALA A 88 11.47 -17.03 15.58
C ALA A 88 10.82 -17.73 14.38
N GLU A 89 9.52 -18.05 14.44
CA GLU A 89 8.76 -18.59 13.31
C GLU A 89 8.67 -17.60 12.14
N ALA A 90 8.42 -16.32 12.44
CA ALA A 90 8.43 -15.27 11.45
C ALA A 90 9.83 -15.16 10.82
N VAL A 91 10.90 -15.11 11.60
CA VAL A 91 12.28 -15.09 11.11
C VAL A 91 12.63 -16.33 10.28
N GLU A 92 12.16 -17.51 10.67
CA GLU A 92 12.34 -18.75 9.90
C GLU A 92 11.51 -18.71 8.60
N SER A 93 10.32 -18.10 8.60
CA SER A 93 9.55 -17.81 7.38
C SER A 93 10.17 -16.67 6.54
N PHE A 94 10.92 -15.74 7.15
CA PHE A 94 11.70 -14.71 6.47
C PHE A 94 13.03 -15.23 5.92
N LYS A 95 13.42 -16.48 6.24
CA LYS A 95 14.46 -17.18 5.46
C LYS A 95 13.98 -17.53 4.04
N ASP A 96 12.69 -17.43 3.75
CA ASP A 96 12.17 -17.23 2.39
C ASP A 96 12.36 -15.76 1.99
N ALA A 97 13.62 -15.32 1.90
CA ALA A 97 13.96 -14.03 1.32
C ALA A 97 13.26 -13.92 -0.04
N VAL A 98 12.53 -12.83 -0.30
CA VAL A 98 11.96 -12.61 -1.62
C VAL A 98 13.07 -12.75 -2.65
N ILE A 99 12.91 -13.68 -3.60
CA ILE A 99 13.89 -13.99 -4.64
C ILE A 99 13.40 -13.32 -5.93
N PRO A 100 13.75 -12.04 -6.18
CA PRO A 100 13.33 -11.39 -7.41
C PRO A 100 14.05 -12.02 -8.61
N GLY A 101 13.28 -12.38 -9.62
CA GLY A 101 13.81 -12.63 -10.96
C GLY A 101 14.32 -11.35 -11.62
N ASN A 102 14.89 -11.48 -12.82
CA ASN A 102 15.22 -10.34 -13.69
C ASN A 102 14.05 -9.94 -14.62
N ASP A 103 12.86 -10.51 -14.38
CA ASP A 103 11.62 -10.16 -15.07
C ASP A 103 11.04 -8.83 -14.52
N PRO A 104 9.98 -8.28 -15.15
CA PRO A 104 9.39 -7.03 -14.69
C PRO A 104 8.89 -7.04 -13.24
N ALA A 105 8.39 -8.16 -12.72
CA ALA A 105 7.89 -8.27 -11.35
C ALA A 105 9.04 -8.14 -10.35
N GLY A 106 10.12 -8.88 -10.58
CA GLY A 106 11.34 -8.81 -9.80
C GLY A 106 11.99 -7.42 -9.83
N LYS A 107 12.02 -6.77 -11.00
CA LYS A 107 12.51 -5.39 -11.15
C LYS A 107 11.67 -4.37 -10.39
N ILE A 108 10.34 -4.46 -10.44
CA ILE A 108 9.45 -3.60 -9.62
C ILE A 108 9.75 -3.78 -8.13
N TYR A 109 9.86 -5.02 -7.65
CA TYR A 109 10.23 -5.30 -6.27
C TYR A 109 11.58 -4.67 -5.87
N GLN A 110 12.61 -4.84 -6.71
CA GLN A 110 13.95 -4.27 -6.46
C GLN A 110 13.90 -2.74 -6.39
N TYR A 111 13.16 -2.10 -7.29
CA TYR A 111 12.95 -0.65 -7.28
C TYR A 111 12.29 -0.19 -5.98
N MET A 112 11.17 -0.82 -5.62
CA MET A 112 10.43 -0.48 -4.39
C MET A 112 11.30 -0.67 -3.14
N LYS A 113 12.09 -1.75 -3.08
CA LYS A 113 13.06 -1.97 -2.00
C LYS A 113 14.11 -0.87 -1.93
N LYS A 114 14.70 -0.47 -3.07
CA LYS A 114 15.73 0.59 -3.13
C LYS A 114 15.17 1.96 -2.72
N LYS A 115 13.91 2.24 -3.03
CA LYS A 115 13.20 3.46 -2.62
C LYS A 115 12.63 3.38 -1.20
N ASN A 116 12.86 2.27 -0.49
CA ASN A 116 12.34 2.00 0.86
C ASN A 116 10.80 2.07 0.94
N TYR A 117 10.11 1.68 -0.14
CA TYR A 117 8.66 1.53 -0.16
C TYR A 117 8.23 0.21 0.48
N ARG A 118 7.05 0.21 1.08
CA ARG A 118 6.44 -1.00 1.64
C ARG A 118 6.10 -1.95 0.49
N PHE A 119 6.62 -3.17 0.57
CA PHE A 119 6.24 -4.27 -0.32
C PHE A 119 5.66 -5.39 0.54
N PHE A 120 4.42 -5.78 0.27
CA PHE A 120 3.72 -6.81 1.01
C PHE A 120 4.04 -8.18 0.43
N THR A 121 4.34 -9.13 1.31
CA THR A 121 4.86 -10.46 0.94
C THR A 121 3.96 -11.58 1.46
N GLY A 122 2.94 -11.28 2.25
CA GLY A 122 2.00 -12.27 2.74
C GLY A 122 1.13 -12.84 1.61
N PRO A 123 0.60 -14.06 1.81
CA PRO A 123 -0.29 -14.69 0.83
C PRO A 123 -1.56 -13.83 0.63
N GLN A 124 -1.91 -13.58 -0.63
CA GLN A 124 -3.00 -12.69 -1.03
C GLN A 124 -2.90 -11.28 -0.43
N GLU A 125 -1.68 -10.78 -0.18
CA GLU A 125 -1.43 -9.36 0.04
C GLU A 125 -0.96 -8.73 -1.26
N TYR A 126 -1.83 -7.93 -1.88
CA TYR A 126 -1.54 -7.36 -3.18
C TYR A 126 -0.79 -6.03 -3.07
N ASN A 127 0.09 -5.80 -4.03
CA ASN A 127 0.83 -4.54 -4.23
C ASN A 127 0.34 -3.90 -5.52
N ILE A 128 -0.22 -2.68 -5.43
CA ILE A 128 -0.72 -1.93 -6.59
C ILE A 128 0.35 -0.93 -7.02
N VAL A 129 0.79 -1.01 -8.27
CA VAL A 129 1.85 -0.15 -8.82
C VAL A 129 1.38 0.44 -10.15
N TYR A 130 1.57 1.74 -10.33
CA TYR A 130 1.43 2.42 -11.60
C TYR A 130 2.82 2.82 -12.10
N LEU A 131 3.12 2.47 -13.35
CA LEU A 131 4.33 2.87 -14.06
C LEU A 131 3.93 3.86 -15.15
N GLU A 132 4.26 5.14 -14.95
CA GLU A 132 3.98 6.21 -15.93
C GLU A 132 4.92 6.06 -17.14
N GLY A 133 4.42 6.22 -18.36
CA GLY A 133 5.21 6.10 -19.59
C GLY A 133 5.64 4.67 -19.95
N ILE A 134 4.95 3.63 -19.45
CA ILE A 134 5.27 2.22 -19.70
C ILE A 134 4.10 1.49 -20.40
N ASN A 135 4.40 0.75 -21.47
CA ASN A 135 3.45 -0.11 -22.19
C ASN A 135 3.15 -1.42 -21.44
N GLU A 136 2.08 -2.13 -21.82
CA GLU A 136 1.71 -3.42 -21.20
C GLU A 136 2.78 -4.53 -21.32
N ASP A 137 3.69 -4.45 -22.29
CA ASP A 137 4.84 -5.35 -22.43
C ASP A 137 6.06 -4.92 -21.61
N PHE A 138 5.89 -3.90 -20.76
CA PHE A 138 6.91 -3.26 -19.93
C PHE A 138 7.99 -2.50 -20.71
N SER A 139 7.80 -2.20 -21.99
CA SER A 139 8.65 -1.26 -22.74
C SER A 139 8.30 0.19 -22.43
N GLU A 140 9.28 1.09 -22.55
CA GLU A 140 9.03 2.54 -22.45
C GLU A 140 8.23 3.04 -23.66
N ASN A 141 7.45 4.10 -23.43
CA ASN A 141 6.85 4.88 -24.50
C ASN A 141 7.21 6.38 -24.34
N PRO A 142 6.90 7.23 -25.32
CA PRO A 142 7.29 8.64 -25.29
C PRO A 142 6.60 9.51 -24.22
N ASP A 143 5.83 8.91 -23.32
CA ASP A 143 5.08 9.55 -22.26
C ASP A 143 4.23 10.75 -22.73
N ARG A 144 3.34 10.50 -23.70
CA ARG A 144 2.57 11.58 -24.34
C ARG A 144 1.41 11.99 -23.44
N PRO A 145 1.20 13.30 -23.20
CA PRO A 145 0.09 13.75 -22.38
C PRO A 145 -1.26 13.43 -23.03
N ASN A 146 -2.28 13.25 -22.21
CA ASN A 146 -3.65 12.90 -22.61
C ASN A 146 -3.77 11.52 -23.27
N TYR A 147 -2.91 10.57 -22.90
CA TYR A 147 -2.99 9.17 -23.34
C TYR A 147 -3.21 8.22 -22.16
N PHE A 148 -3.78 7.06 -22.45
CA PHE A 148 -3.68 5.89 -21.59
C PHE A 148 -2.43 5.10 -21.96
N ASN A 149 -1.27 5.66 -21.62
CA ASN A 149 0.06 5.16 -21.94
C ASN A 149 0.84 4.75 -20.68
N ASP A 150 0.16 4.59 -19.56
CA ASP A 150 0.75 4.09 -18.32
C ASP A 150 0.33 2.65 -18.09
N LEU A 151 1.02 1.99 -17.18
CA LEU A 151 0.72 0.62 -16.81
C LEU A 151 0.31 0.52 -15.35
N ARG A 152 -0.92 0.08 -15.11
CA ARG A 152 -1.37 -0.38 -13.79
C ARG A 152 -1.04 -1.85 -13.63
N VAL A 153 -0.34 -2.21 -12.56
CA VAL A 153 0.12 -3.55 -12.23
C VAL A 153 -0.33 -3.94 -10.83
N VAL A 154 -0.70 -5.21 -10.66
CA VAL A 154 -0.92 -5.81 -9.35
C VAL A 154 0.05 -6.97 -9.18
N LEU A 155 0.80 -6.95 -8.07
CA LEU A 155 1.77 -7.98 -7.73
C LEU A 155 1.38 -8.73 -6.45
N GLU A 156 1.73 -10.01 -6.40
CA GLU A 156 1.67 -10.88 -5.22
C GLU A 156 3.02 -11.59 -5.09
N VAL A 157 3.44 -11.92 -3.87
CA VAL A 157 4.57 -12.84 -3.66
C VAL A 157 4.03 -14.26 -3.51
N GLN A 158 4.42 -15.14 -4.44
CA GLN A 158 4.01 -16.54 -4.45
C GLN A 158 5.25 -17.42 -4.25
N GLY A 159 5.31 -18.14 -3.12
CA GLY A 159 6.47 -18.97 -2.78
C GLY A 159 7.79 -18.18 -2.74
N GLY A 160 7.77 -16.95 -2.21
CA GLY A 160 8.94 -16.07 -2.16
C GLY A 160 9.27 -15.34 -3.48
N ILE A 161 8.50 -15.54 -4.55
CA ILE A 161 8.77 -14.91 -5.86
C ILE A 161 7.72 -13.84 -6.16
N PRO A 162 8.09 -12.59 -6.48
CA PRO A 162 7.14 -11.58 -6.97
C PRO A 162 6.54 -11.99 -8.32
N VAL A 163 5.21 -11.97 -8.44
CA VAL A 163 4.48 -12.35 -9.65
C VAL A 163 3.48 -11.24 -10.00
N VAL A 164 3.39 -10.89 -11.29
CA VAL A 164 2.32 -10.04 -11.81
C VAL A 164 1.05 -10.87 -11.93
N VAL A 165 0.05 -10.56 -11.11
CA VAL A 165 -1.27 -11.24 -11.11
C VAL A 165 -2.32 -10.47 -11.92
N GLY A 166 -2.02 -9.23 -12.31
CA GLY A 166 -2.85 -8.45 -13.22
C GLY A 166 -2.12 -7.21 -13.75
N LYS A 167 -2.40 -6.82 -14.98
CA LYS A 167 -1.87 -5.60 -15.59
C LYS A 167 -2.83 -5.04 -16.64
N TRP A 168 -2.93 -3.71 -16.75
CA TRP A 168 -3.84 -3.04 -17.67
C TRP A 168 -3.31 -1.67 -18.10
N GLU A 169 -3.55 -1.29 -19.36
CA GLU A 169 -3.46 0.10 -19.82
C GLU A 169 -4.16 1.07 -18.84
N ALA A 170 -3.45 2.12 -18.47
CA ALA A 170 -3.90 3.11 -17.51
C ALA A 170 -3.38 4.52 -17.84
N THR A 171 -3.73 5.48 -17.00
CA THR A 171 -3.11 6.81 -16.92
C THR A 171 -3.01 7.24 -15.44
N THR A 172 -1.94 7.93 -15.08
CA THR A 172 -1.76 8.66 -13.82
C THR A 172 -1.81 10.18 -14.02
N GLU A 173 -2.15 10.61 -15.22
CA GLU A 173 -2.20 11.99 -15.65
C GLU A 173 -3.64 12.50 -15.81
N PRO A 174 -3.86 13.83 -15.76
CA PRO A 174 -5.10 14.44 -16.19
C PRO A 174 -5.24 14.42 -17.72
N GLY A 175 -6.48 14.37 -18.21
CA GLY A 175 -6.78 14.61 -19.62
C GLY A 175 -6.75 16.10 -19.96
N TYR A 176 -6.63 16.42 -21.25
CA TYR A 176 -6.59 17.81 -21.75
C TYR A 176 -7.76 18.66 -21.25
N HIS A 177 -8.96 18.08 -21.16
CA HIS A 177 -10.13 18.78 -20.63
C HIS A 177 -9.87 19.37 -19.24
N TYR A 178 -9.28 18.61 -18.31
CA TYR A 178 -9.04 19.08 -16.95
C TYR A 178 -7.74 19.85 -16.80
N THR A 179 -6.80 19.72 -17.74
CA THR A 179 -5.66 20.64 -17.83
C THR A 179 -6.13 22.03 -18.26
N ASP A 180 -6.98 22.11 -19.29
CA ASP A 180 -7.50 23.37 -19.82
C ASP A 180 -8.56 24.02 -18.91
N TYR A 181 -9.38 23.18 -18.26
CA TYR A 181 -10.48 23.59 -17.37
C TYR A 181 -10.34 22.89 -16.00
N PRO A 182 -9.34 23.29 -15.19
CA PRO A 182 -9.03 22.57 -13.96
C PRO A 182 -10.13 22.74 -12.92
N MET A 183 -10.42 21.65 -12.19
CA MET A 183 -11.36 21.66 -11.07
C MET A 183 -10.87 22.51 -9.90
N ASN A 184 -9.56 22.84 -9.87
CA ASN A 184 -8.96 23.68 -8.86
C ASN A 184 -8.28 24.88 -9.54
N ARG A 185 -8.51 26.09 -9.02
CA ARG A 185 -7.87 27.33 -9.51
C ARG A 185 -6.34 27.32 -9.49
N LYS A 186 -5.73 26.42 -8.72
CA LYS A 186 -4.27 26.24 -8.65
C LYS A 186 -3.72 25.46 -9.85
N GLY A 187 -4.54 24.81 -10.68
CA GLY A 187 -4.09 23.95 -11.78
C GLY A 187 -4.61 22.53 -11.69
N ALA A 188 -4.40 21.75 -12.76
CA ALA A 188 -4.74 20.33 -12.80
C ALA A 188 -3.88 19.54 -11.80
N ALA A 189 -4.42 18.46 -11.26
CA ALA A 189 -3.66 17.59 -10.36
C ALA A 189 -2.87 16.56 -11.17
N ARG A 190 -1.55 16.49 -10.92
CA ARG A 190 -0.68 15.40 -11.38
C ARG A 190 -0.10 14.75 -10.14
N ILE A 191 -0.51 13.52 -9.82
CA ILE A 191 -0.05 12.86 -8.58
C ILE A 191 1.49 12.80 -8.54
N ALA A 192 2.09 13.12 -7.40
CA ALA A 192 3.53 13.03 -7.24
C ALA A 192 3.97 11.55 -7.22
N PHE A 193 5.18 11.28 -7.69
CA PHE A 193 5.74 9.93 -7.67
C PHE A 193 6.10 9.56 -6.23
N ASP A 194 5.32 8.68 -5.63
CA ASP A 194 5.55 8.15 -4.29
C ASP A 194 4.69 6.89 -4.03
N GLN A 195 4.79 6.35 -2.83
CA GLN A 195 3.83 5.39 -2.29
C GLN A 195 2.86 6.05 -1.31
N TYR A 196 1.56 5.86 -1.54
CA TYR A 196 0.51 6.39 -0.68
C TYR A 196 -0.35 5.28 -0.10
N ARG A 197 -0.81 5.46 1.14
CA ARG A 197 -1.87 4.67 1.78
C ARG A 197 -3.12 5.54 1.84
N ALA A 198 -3.97 5.47 0.82
CA ALA A 198 -5.03 6.48 0.66
C ALA A 198 -6.41 5.95 0.23
N TRP A 199 -6.52 4.69 -0.22
CA TRP A 199 -7.73 4.25 -0.91
C TRP A 199 -8.48 3.11 -0.21
N GLN A 200 -9.80 3.14 -0.25
CA GLN A 200 -10.67 2.05 0.22
C GLN A 200 -11.63 1.63 -0.90
N VAL A 201 -12.15 0.40 -0.85
CA VAL A 201 -13.15 -0.06 -1.82
C VAL A 201 -14.46 0.70 -1.58
N ASP A 202 -14.93 1.42 -2.60
CA ASP A 202 -16.22 2.14 -2.58
C ASP A 202 -16.72 2.37 -4.02
N ILE A 203 -17.78 3.15 -4.20
CA ILE A 203 -18.38 3.47 -5.49
C ILE A 203 -17.88 4.81 -6.02
N HIS A 204 -17.38 4.82 -7.25
CA HIS A 204 -17.05 6.03 -8.01
C HIS A 204 -18.18 6.40 -8.99
N GLY A 205 -18.41 7.71 -9.14
CA GLY A 205 -19.31 8.27 -10.16
C GLY A 205 -20.78 8.31 -9.75
N THR A 206 -21.53 9.23 -10.37
CA THR A 206 -22.99 9.38 -10.16
C THR A 206 -23.80 8.97 -11.39
N SER A 207 -23.32 9.31 -12.59
CA SER A 207 -23.96 8.98 -13.87
C SER A 207 -23.76 7.52 -14.28
N GLU A 208 -22.61 6.95 -13.93
CA GLU A 208 -22.28 5.54 -14.18
C GLU A 208 -21.58 4.97 -12.94
N PRO A 209 -22.32 4.73 -11.84
CA PRO A 209 -21.73 4.28 -10.58
C PRO A 209 -21.08 2.90 -10.73
N HIS A 210 -19.85 2.75 -10.23
CA HIS A 210 -19.10 1.51 -10.27
C HIS A 210 -18.13 1.36 -9.10
N GLU A 211 -17.82 0.11 -8.73
CA GLU A 211 -16.80 -0.18 -7.73
C GLU A 211 -15.42 0.35 -8.18
N ALA A 212 -14.72 0.97 -7.25
CA ALA A 212 -13.41 1.60 -7.43
C ALA A 212 -12.62 1.56 -6.12
N LEU A 213 -11.36 1.98 -6.16
CA LEU A 213 -10.61 2.37 -4.97
C LEU A 213 -10.73 3.88 -4.78
N VAL A 214 -11.49 4.33 -3.80
CA VAL A 214 -11.83 5.75 -3.58
C VAL A 214 -10.90 6.36 -2.53
N GLN A 215 -10.45 7.60 -2.76
CA GLN A 215 -9.50 8.30 -1.86
C GLN A 215 -10.19 8.83 -0.60
N ILE A 216 -10.55 7.91 0.31
CA ILE A 216 -11.18 8.23 1.61
C ILE A 216 -10.34 7.78 2.81
N GLY A 217 -9.21 7.09 2.58
CA GLY A 217 -8.38 6.53 3.64
C GLY A 217 -7.11 7.31 3.97
N GLY A 218 -6.75 8.34 3.18
CA GLY A 218 -5.55 9.13 3.38
C GLY A 218 -5.32 10.23 2.36
N GLU A 219 -4.41 11.15 2.71
CA GLU A 219 -3.98 12.24 1.84
C GLU A 219 -2.99 11.74 0.78
N VAL A 220 -2.98 12.40 -0.38
CA VAL A 220 -1.96 12.23 -1.41
C VAL A 220 -1.35 13.58 -1.75
N THR A 221 -0.15 13.57 -2.31
CA THR A 221 0.54 14.77 -2.79
C THR A 221 0.41 14.87 -4.30
N VAL A 222 0.13 16.08 -4.81
CA VAL A 222 0.04 16.36 -6.24
C VAL A 222 0.89 17.57 -6.61
N HIS A 223 1.38 17.57 -7.84
CA HIS A 223 1.83 18.76 -8.54
C HIS A 223 0.60 19.47 -9.14
N ARG A 224 0.52 20.79 -8.94
CA ARG A 224 -0.53 21.64 -9.50
C ARG A 224 -0.03 22.32 -10.77
N ASP A 225 -0.43 21.77 -11.92
CA ASP A 225 -0.09 22.27 -13.25
C ASP A 225 -0.84 23.57 -13.54
N PHE A 226 -0.26 24.68 -13.08
CA PHE A 226 -0.87 26.00 -13.13
C PHE A 226 -0.74 26.66 -14.51
N ASP A 227 0.41 26.45 -15.17
CA ASP A 227 0.73 27.00 -16.48
C ASP A 227 0.31 26.09 -17.65
N LYS A 228 -0.29 24.93 -17.34
CA LYS A 228 -0.91 24.00 -18.30
C LYS A 228 0.10 23.36 -19.25
N ASN A 229 1.32 23.20 -18.78
CA ASN A 229 2.43 22.67 -19.56
C ASN A 229 2.53 21.15 -19.50
N MET A 230 1.68 20.51 -18.66
CA MET A 230 1.60 19.06 -18.50
C MET A 230 2.90 18.42 -17.99
N ILE A 231 3.70 19.15 -17.23
CA ILE A 231 4.92 18.64 -16.61
C ILE A 231 4.90 18.90 -15.10
N ARG A 232 5.40 17.95 -14.31
CA ARG A 232 5.49 18.10 -12.83
C ARG A 232 6.58 19.09 -12.40
N THR A 233 7.63 19.25 -13.20
CA THR A 233 8.83 19.98 -12.81
C THR A 233 8.53 21.47 -12.68
N GLY A 234 8.76 22.03 -11.49
CA GLY A 234 8.51 23.44 -11.18
C GLY A 234 7.11 23.74 -10.63
N ASP A 235 6.19 22.78 -10.72
CA ASP A 235 4.86 22.90 -10.14
C ASP A 235 4.88 22.93 -8.61
N ARG A 236 3.90 23.61 -8.03
CA ARG A 236 3.70 23.61 -6.57
C ARG A 236 3.09 22.30 -6.11
N LEU A 237 3.63 21.77 -5.02
CA LEU A 237 3.06 20.64 -4.31
C LEU A 237 1.83 21.06 -3.49
N ASP A 238 0.84 20.18 -3.45
CA ASP A 238 -0.38 20.32 -2.65
C ASP A 238 -0.73 18.93 -2.10
N THR A 239 -0.89 18.80 -0.78
CA THR A 239 -1.20 17.54 -0.09
C THR A 239 -2.58 17.61 0.53
N GLY A 240 -3.40 16.58 0.36
CA GLY A 240 -4.73 16.53 0.93
C GLY A 240 -5.66 15.48 0.31
N TYR A 241 -6.95 15.61 0.61
CA TYR A 241 -8.03 14.84 0.00
C TYR A 241 -8.54 15.56 -1.25
N PHE A 242 -8.33 14.95 -2.42
CA PHE A 242 -8.68 15.53 -3.71
C PHE A 242 -9.67 14.70 -4.52
N GLY A 243 -10.09 13.54 -4.02
CA GLY A 243 -10.93 12.60 -4.76
C GLY A 243 -10.18 11.91 -5.90
N ILE A 244 -8.86 11.73 -5.75
CA ILE A 244 -8.00 11.00 -6.71
C ILE A 244 -8.29 9.52 -6.59
N ASN A 245 -9.34 9.07 -7.26
CA ASN A 245 -9.81 7.69 -7.19
C ASN A 245 -9.06 6.80 -8.18
N GLN A 246 -9.12 5.49 -7.96
CA GLN A 246 -8.71 4.50 -8.96
C GLN A 246 -9.92 3.83 -9.58
N HIS A 247 -10.27 4.23 -10.80
CA HIS A 247 -11.52 3.88 -11.47
C HIS A 247 -11.29 3.55 -12.96
N TYR A 248 -12.36 3.32 -13.75
CA TYR A 248 -12.20 3.07 -15.20
C TYR A 248 -12.26 4.34 -16.06
N GLY A 249 -11.62 4.26 -17.23
CA GLY A 249 -11.55 5.32 -18.25
C GLY A 249 -12.66 5.27 -19.27
N TYR A 250 -13.80 4.67 -18.93
CA TYR A 250 -15.02 4.64 -19.76
C TYR A 250 -14.82 4.08 -21.18
N ASP A 251 -13.83 3.19 -21.36
CA ASP A 251 -13.47 2.62 -22.67
C ASP A 251 -13.12 3.70 -23.72
N HIS A 252 -12.65 4.88 -23.27
CA HIS A 252 -12.12 5.89 -24.14
C HIS A 252 -10.94 5.36 -24.97
N PRO A 253 -10.71 5.95 -26.16
CA PRO A 253 -9.61 5.53 -27.01
C PRO A 253 -8.28 5.80 -26.29
N ARG A 254 -7.28 4.97 -26.58
CA ARG A 254 -5.98 5.05 -25.90
C ARG A 254 -5.31 6.42 -26.02
N ASN A 255 -5.57 7.15 -27.10
CA ASN A 255 -4.95 8.44 -27.41
C ASN A 255 -5.74 9.66 -26.96
N ASP A 256 -6.79 9.48 -26.14
CA ASP A 256 -7.55 10.60 -25.58
C ASP A 256 -8.24 10.20 -24.27
N ILE A 257 -7.81 10.81 -23.15
CA ILE A 257 -8.39 10.59 -21.81
C ILE A 257 -9.79 11.21 -21.70
N TYR A 258 -10.14 12.19 -22.55
CA TYR A 258 -11.36 12.99 -22.43
C TYR A 258 -11.53 13.54 -20.99
N THR A 259 -12.66 13.22 -20.36
CA THR A 259 -13.03 13.65 -19.01
C THR A 259 -12.85 12.52 -17.99
N ALA A 260 -12.09 11.48 -18.30
CA ALA A 260 -11.92 10.36 -17.38
C ALA A 260 -11.00 10.68 -16.20
N SER A 261 -10.05 11.61 -16.32
CA SER A 261 -9.12 11.90 -15.22
C SER A 261 -8.88 13.39 -15.06
N ALA A 262 -9.20 13.93 -13.87
CA ALA A 262 -8.75 15.24 -13.40
C ALA A 262 -7.46 15.14 -12.56
N GLY A 263 -6.75 14.00 -12.65
CA GLY A 263 -5.64 13.59 -11.79
C GLY A 263 -5.88 12.27 -11.05
N CYS A 264 -6.89 11.49 -11.43
CA CYS A 264 -7.17 10.16 -10.90
C CYS A 264 -6.22 9.11 -11.49
N LEU A 265 -6.16 7.92 -10.88
CA LEU A 265 -5.41 6.78 -11.41
C LEU A 265 -6.36 5.88 -12.19
N VAL A 266 -6.36 5.97 -13.52
CA VAL A 266 -7.48 5.46 -14.31
C VAL A 266 -7.06 4.29 -15.19
N GLY A 267 -7.66 3.11 -14.99
CA GLY A 267 -7.50 1.99 -15.91
C GLY A 267 -8.42 2.15 -17.12
N ARG A 268 -7.91 2.05 -18.35
CA ARG A 268 -8.65 2.52 -19.55
C ARG A 268 -10.01 1.86 -19.76
N THR A 269 -10.07 0.53 -19.66
CA THR A 269 -11.27 -0.23 -20.02
C THR A 269 -12.13 -0.58 -18.82
N ARG A 270 -13.46 -0.59 -19.00
CA ARG A 270 -14.41 -1.06 -17.99
C ARG A 270 -14.15 -2.51 -17.61
N ARG A 271 -13.90 -3.36 -18.62
CA ARG A 271 -13.60 -4.79 -18.41
C ARG A 271 -12.35 -4.98 -17.56
N GLY A 272 -11.24 -4.34 -17.94
CA GLY A 272 -9.98 -4.44 -17.19
C GLY A 272 -10.10 -3.88 -15.78
N HIS A 273 -10.91 -2.85 -15.56
CA HIS A 273 -11.18 -2.36 -14.21
C HIS A 273 -12.00 -3.33 -13.34
N ARG A 274 -13.00 -4.03 -13.91
CA ARG A 274 -13.73 -5.06 -13.17
C ARG A 274 -12.84 -6.25 -12.81
N GLU A 275 -11.94 -6.64 -13.72
CA GLU A 275 -10.90 -7.65 -13.45
C GLU A 275 -9.98 -7.19 -12.31
N PHE A 276 -9.50 -5.95 -12.36
CA PHE A 276 -8.73 -5.33 -11.28
C PHE A 276 -9.47 -5.40 -9.93
N MET A 277 -10.70 -4.89 -9.85
CA MET A 277 -11.48 -4.91 -8.60
C MET A 277 -11.74 -6.35 -8.11
N SER A 278 -11.96 -7.30 -9.03
CA SER A 278 -12.10 -8.71 -8.68
C SER A 278 -10.84 -9.31 -8.05
N ILE A 279 -9.65 -8.86 -8.44
CA ILE A 279 -8.39 -9.29 -7.82
C ILE A 279 -8.21 -8.58 -6.47
N ILE A 280 -8.31 -7.24 -6.43
CA ILE A 280 -8.02 -6.48 -5.21
C ILE A 280 -8.97 -6.86 -4.06
N LYS A 281 -10.23 -7.19 -4.34
CA LYS A 281 -11.19 -7.63 -3.31
C LYS A 281 -10.91 -9.02 -2.73
N GLN A 282 -9.97 -9.77 -3.31
CA GLN A 282 -9.46 -11.02 -2.72
C GLN A 282 -8.38 -10.76 -1.66
N ASP A 283 -7.88 -9.52 -1.54
CA ASP A 283 -6.80 -9.19 -0.60
C ASP A 283 -7.19 -9.62 0.82
N ARG A 284 -6.32 -10.42 1.46
CA ARG A 284 -6.59 -10.98 2.79
C ARG A 284 -6.89 -9.88 3.81
N ARG A 285 -6.20 -8.75 3.75
CA ARG A 285 -6.35 -7.63 4.68
C ARG A 285 -7.71 -6.97 4.51
N TYR A 286 -8.15 -6.78 3.26
CA TYR A 286 -9.50 -6.28 2.96
C TYR A 286 -10.60 -7.28 3.32
N ARG A 287 -10.37 -8.58 3.14
CA ARG A 287 -11.34 -9.61 3.55
C ARG A 287 -11.54 -9.64 5.06
N ASN A 288 -10.47 -9.44 5.82
CA ASN A 288 -10.50 -9.36 7.28
C ASN A 288 -11.05 -8.03 7.79
N ASN A 289 -10.79 -6.93 7.08
CA ASN A 289 -11.27 -5.60 7.41
C ASN A 289 -11.76 -4.89 6.14
N ARG A 290 -13.08 -4.74 5.99
CA ARG A 290 -13.67 -4.06 4.82
C ARG A 290 -13.32 -2.58 4.73
N ASN A 291 -12.80 -1.98 5.79
CA ASN A 291 -12.27 -0.62 5.84
C ASN A 291 -10.73 -0.58 5.62
N TYR A 292 -10.12 -1.65 5.11
CA TYR A 292 -8.70 -1.66 4.81
C TYR A 292 -8.32 -0.55 3.82
N VAL A 293 -7.29 0.22 4.17
CA VAL A 293 -6.75 1.28 3.32
C VAL A 293 -5.60 0.73 2.48
N PHE A 294 -5.83 0.61 1.18
CA PHE A 294 -4.87 0.12 0.21
C PHE A 294 -3.73 1.10 -0.01
N TYR A 295 -2.56 0.50 -0.24
CA TYR A 295 -1.38 1.18 -0.71
C TYR A 295 -1.36 1.16 -2.24
N SER A 296 -0.88 2.24 -2.85
CA SER A 296 -0.50 2.25 -4.25
C SER A 296 0.74 3.09 -4.46
N THR A 297 1.62 2.62 -5.34
CA THR A 297 2.87 3.28 -5.68
C THR A 297 2.79 3.81 -7.10
N VAL A 298 3.17 5.06 -7.30
CA VAL A 298 3.23 5.70 -8.63
C VAL A 298 4.70 5.98 -8.94
N ILE A 299 5.18 5.42 -10.04
CA ILE A 299 6.61 5.41 -10.40
C ILE A 299 6.76 6.00 -11.80
N ALA A 300 7.73 6.90 -11.98
CA ALA A 300 8.16 7.35 -13.29
C ALA A 300 8.86 6.20 -14.02
N GLY A 301 8.39 5.85 -15.23
CA GLY A 301 8.90 4.70 -15.97
C GLY A 301 10.40 4.78 -16.28
N ASP A 302 10.89 5.99 -16.55
CA ASP A 302 12.30 6.27 -16.83
C ASP A 302 13.20 6.04 -15.58
N ASP A 303 12.79 6.51 -14.41
CA ASP A 303 13.48 6.25 -13.13
C ASP A 303 13.47 4.75 -12.80
N TRP A 304 12.34 4.06 -13.05
CA TRP A 304 12.25 2.62 -12.88
C TRP A 304 13.29 1.89 -13.75
N LYS A 305 13.38 2.22 -15.04
CA LYS A 305 14.33 1.60 -15.99
C LYS A 305 15.79 1.87 -15.65
N GLN A 306 16.11 3.07 -15.21
CA GLN A 306 17.48 3.43 -14.82
C GLN A 306 17.93 2.75 -13.53
N THR A 307 16.98 2.38 -12.66
CA THR A 307 17.25 1.85 -11.34
C THR A 307 17.38 0.32 -11.29
N THR A 308 16.87 -0.42 -12.29
CA THR A 308 16.71 -1.90 -12.28
C THR A 308 17.28 -2.65 -13.48
#